data_AF-A0A0J9VGD8-F1
#
_entry.id   AF-A0A0J9VGD8-F1
#
_cell.length_a   1.000
_cell.length_b   1.000
_cell.length_c   1.000
_cell.angle_alpha   90.00
_cell.angle_beta   90.00
_cell.angle_gamma   90.00
#
_symmetry.space_group_name_H-M   'P 1'
#
loop_
_entity.id
_entity.type
_entity.pdbx_description
1 polymer ?
#
loop_
_entity_poly.entity_id
_entity_poly.type
_entity_poly.pdbx_seq_one_letter_code
_entity_poly.pdbx_strand_id
1 'polypeptide(L)'
;MLKVHCSGTPYEIGHQHGTAAKDRVVGSIAFYKDLFQESCSMNWEAVRQEAQQYIQPLQKLSPRYVEELQGLADGAGFELVDIVALNVRTEITFGLYTRVPSAPIQTDGCTSAAYRQPNGEVLLAQNWDWQPEQAPNLFICHISQPGTDIPDISMVTEGGVIGKIGINSSGVGTCLNAIRARGVDNTKIPIHLALRTALESHSAREAADKLYKMGTAGSGHILVSDPSEAIGLECTSIGMKEINFDGNGTLIHTNHLLLDHPGVDEPGWIPDSTDRIKRIAQLLDERLATSTIDHSSFFDFFKDEQGYPTAINRDKFSPGNGKATLFTINMDLAKRKAINIAYNSALRQSKSLRAELSNLNNKPQASPSEIGNVSASIASFTKTLDEYQSLARQEIVPKKQEEGFERVKRFREDLSDFRTQVDSLKKVRDDAQHQANRTELLGRRPYNATPENPYANATTTNTHSAFQPRHPPQASALTTGSPDEMREAHAFREQNFFANTNQALDDYIARGQAVLGDLGQQREMLKSTQKRLYNVANTLGVSGDTIRMVERRAKEDKWIFFAGVVIFFLFCWLVLHFLR
;
A
#
# COMPACT_ATOMS: atom_id res chain seq x y z
N MET A 1 -3.29 13.65 -7.80
CA MET A 1 -2.80 14.48 -6.68
C MET A 1 -2.67 15.91 -7.19
N LEU A 2 -2.96 16.95 -6.38
CA LEU A 2 -2.78 18.35 -6.81
C LEU A 2 -1.32 18.56 -7.26
N LYS A 3 -1.11 19.33 -8.33
CA LYS A 3 0.23 19.74 -8.79
C LYS A 3 0.32 21.25 -8.72
N VAL A 4 1.37 21.76 -8.08
CA VAL A 4 1.63 23.20 -7.97
C VAL A 4 2.99 23.48 -8.59
N HIS A 5 3.05 24.52 -9.41
CA HIS A 5 4.29 25.01 -10.00
C HIS A 5 4.62 26.35 -9.36
N CYS A 6 5.74 26.40 -8.66
CA CYS A 6 6.27 27.58 -8.03
C CYS A 6 7.50 28.06 -8.79
N SER A 7 7.59 29.36 -9.08
CA SER A 7 8.77 29.95 -9.70
C SER A 7 8.99 31.39 -9.29
N GLY A 8 10.26 31.76 -9.15
CA GLY A 8 10.70 33.12 -8.84
C GLY A 8 11.70 33.18 -7.69
N THR A 9 11.64 34.28 -6.95
CA THR A 9 12.34 34.47 -5.67
C THR A 9 11.82 33.52 -4.59
N PRO A 10 12.55 33.32 -3.47
CA PRO A 10 12.07 32.48 -2.38
C PRO A 10 10.68 32.90 -1.87
N TYR A 11 10.44 34.21 -1.69
CA TYR A 11 9.14 34.72 -1.28
C TYR A 11 8.03 34.36 -2.28
N GLU A 12 8.25 34.60 -3.58
CA GLU A 12 7.26 34.29 -4.62
C GLU A 12 6.95 32.79 -4.70
N ILE A 13 7.97 31.94 -4.58
CA ILE A 13 7.81 30.47 -4.52
C ILE A 13 6.94 30.08 -3.34
N GLY A 14 7.23 30.63 -2.16
CA GLY A 14 6.44 30.44 -0.96
C GLY A 14 5.00 30.89 -1.14
N HIS A 15 4.79 32.11 -1.61
CA HIS A 15 3.47 32.70 -1.82
C HIS A 15 2.63 31.89 -2.82
N GLN A 16 3.23 31.42 -3.91
CA GLN A 16 2.57 30.55 -4.89
C GLN A 16 2.20 29.20 -4.27
N HIS A 17 3.07 28.58 -3.46
CA HIS A 17 2.75 27.38 -2.69
C HIS A 17 1.55 27.64 -1.78
N GLY A 18 1.64 28.64 -0.90
CA GLY A 18 0.61 28.97 0.08
C GLY A 18 -0.74 29.27 -0.56
N THR A 19 -0.74 30.02 -1.67
CA THR A 19 -1.96 30.39 -2.40
C THR A 19 -2.57 29.19 -3.10
N ALA A 20 -1.79 28.44 -3.89
CA ALA A 20 -2.31 27.37 -4.73
C ALA A 20 -2.67 26.10 -3.93
N ALA A 21 -1.99 25.87 -2.79
CA ALA A 21 -2.23 24.72 -1.92
C ALA A 21 -2.90 25.12 -0.60
N LYS A 22 -3.57 26.28 -0.52
CA LYS A 22 -4.17 26.80 0.72
C LYS A 22 -5.01 25.78 1.49
N ASP A 23 -5.91 25.06 0.81
CA ASP A 23 -6.75 24.03 1.44
C ASP A 23 -5.92 22.88 2.06
N ARG A 24 -4.78 22.56 1.44
CA ARG A 24 -3.84 21.54 1.95
C ARG A 24 -3.08 22.06 3.17
N VAL A 25 -2.69 23.34 3.19
CA VAL A 25 -2.06 23.98 4.36
C VAL A 25 -3.01 23.99 5.55
N VAL A 26 -4.26 24.42 5.33
CA VAL A 26 -5.32 24.42 6.36
C VAL A 26 -5.54 23.00 6.90
N GLY A 27 -5.64 22.01 6.00
CA GLY A 27 -5.80 20.62 6.39
C GLY A 27 -4.60 20.07 7.18
N SER A 28 -3.36 20.38 6.77
CA SER A 28 -2.15 20.00 7.49
C SER A 28 -2.11 20.60 8.89
N ILE A 29 -2.42 21.90 9.05
CA ILE A 29 -2.43 22.55 10.37
C ILE A 29 -3.48 21.91 11.29
N ALA A 30 -4.69 21.65 10.78
CA ALA A 30 -5.73 20.98 11.54
C ALA A 30 -5.27 19.57 11.99
N PHE A 31 -4.71 18.79 11.07
CA PHE A 31 -4.17 17.47 11.37
C PHE A 31 -3.05 17.51 12.43
N TYR A 32 -2.04 18.38 12.25
CA TYR A 32 -0.90 18.47 13.16
C TYR A 32 -1.27 19.00 14.53
N LYS A 33 -2.25 19.91 14.62
CA LYS A 33 -2.77 20.39 15.89
C LYS A 33 -3.31 19.24 16.74
N ASP A 34 -4.11 18.36 16.14
CA ASP A 34 -4.64 17.18 16.83
C ASP A 34 -3.51 16.19 17.15
N LEU A 35 -2.60 15.94 16.19
CA LEU A 35 -1.49 15.02 16.38
C LEU A 35 -0.56 15.44 17.52
N PHE A 36 -0.16 16.73 17.60
CA PHE A 36 0.74 17.21 18.65
C PHE A 36 0.08 17.16 20.04
N GLN A 37 -1.22 17.44 20.10
CA GLN A 37 -1.99 17.33 21.34
C GLN A 37 -2.07 15.87 21.81
N GLU A 38 -2.26 14.93 20.90
CA GLU A 38 -2.32 13.50 21.20
C GLU A 38 -0.94 12.92 21.54
N SER A 39 0.09 13.21 20.75
CA SER A 39 1.40 12.54 20.83
C SER A 39 2.38 13.18 21.81
N CYS A 40 2.32 14.50 21.97
CA CYS A 40 3.28 15.27 22.77
C CYS A 40 2.60 16.06 23.91
N SER A 41 1.27 15.99 24.05
CA SER A 41 0.50 16.80 25.01
C SER A 41 0.72 18.31 24.85
N MET A 42 1.08 18.74 23.64
CA MET A 42 1.28 20.14 23.30
C MET A 42 0.05 20.67 22.56
N ASN A 43 -0.61 21.67 23.13
CA ASN A 43 -1.62 22.43 22.38
C ASN A 43 -0.92 23.31 21.32
N TRP A 44 -1.71 23.87 20.39
CA TRP A 44 -1.14 24.66 19.28
C TRP A 44 -0.30 25.86 19.74
N GLU A 45 -0.64 26.49 20.86
CA GLU A 45 0.13 27.63 21.36
C GLU A 45 1.51 27.20 21.88
N ALA A 46 1.59 26.07 22.59
CA ALA A 46 2.87 25.48 22.98
C ALA A 46 3.70 25.06 21.76
N VAL A 47 3.06 24.53 20.71
CA VAL A 47 3.72 24.21 19.44
C VAL A 47 4.29 25.46 18.78
N ARG A 48 3.54 26.57 18.74
CA ARG A 48 4.02 27.85 18.21
C ARG A 48 5.19 28.40 19.02
N GLN A 49 5.14 28.31 20.35
CA GLN A 49 6.25 28.72 21.23
C GLN A 49 7.53 27.91 20.96
N GLU A 50 7.39 26.61 20.72
CA GLU A 50 8.52 25.76 20.34
C GLU A 50 9.05 26.14 18.95
N ALA A 51 8.18 26.23 17.95
CA ALA A 51 8.53 26.59 16.57
C ALA A 51 9.22 27.97 16.47
N GLN A 52 8.82 28.94 17.30
CA GLN A 52 9.40 30.28 17.34
C GLN A 52 10.92 30.28 17.60
N GLN A 53 11.41 29.29 18.37
CA GLN A 53 12.83 29.19 18.72
C GLN A 53 13.73 28.89 17.50
N TYR A 54 13.17 28.34 16.43
CA TYR A 54 13.90 28.01 15.20
C TYR A 54 14.07 29.19 14.25
N ILE A 55 13.22 30.22 14.34
CA ILE A 55 13.20 31.30 13.34
C ILE A 55 14.52 32.07 13.30
N GLN A 56 15.06 32.46 14.46
CA GLN A 56 16.33 33.19 14.52
C GLN A 56 17.55 32.36 14.05
N PRO A 57 17.74 31.11 14.51
CA PRO A 57 18.75 30.23 13.95
C PRO A 57 18.61 30.03 12.44
N LEU A 58 17.39 29.79 11.94
CA LEU A 58 17.14 29.63 10.51
C LEU A 58 17.48 30.88 9.70
N GLN A 59 17.18 32.07 10.22
CA GLN A 59 17.55 33.32 9.58
C GLN A 59 19.07 33.44 9.37
N LYS A 60 19.87 32.87 10.28
CA LYS A 60 21.34 32.84 10.18
C LYS A 60 21.85 31.73 9.26
N LEU A 61 21.23 30.55 9.31
CA LEU A 61 21.65 29.37 8.53
C LEU A 61 21.24 29.49 7.05
N SER A 62 20.00 29.90 6.80
CA SER A 62 19.42 30.02 5.45
C SER A 62 18.31 31.09 5.44
N PRO A 63 18.65 32.37 5.25
CA PRO A 63 17.66 33.46 5.22
C PRO A 63 16.64 33.27 4.10
N ARG A 64 17.04 32.64 2.98
CA ARG A 64 16.16 32.32 1.86
C ARG A 64 15.03 31.36 2.24
N TYR A 65 15.28 30.40 3.13
CA TYR A 65 14.22 29.49 3.58
C TYR A 65 13.21 30.23 4.47
N VAL A 66 13.66 31.16 5.32
CA VAL A 66 12.74 31.98 6.11
C VAL A 66 11.88 32.86 5.20
N GLU A 67 12.47 33.45 4.15
CA GLU A 67 11.75 34.23 3.15
C GLU A 67 10.69 33.40 2.40
N GLU A 68 11.00 32.17 2.02
CA GLU A 68 10.02 31.25 1.40
C GLU A 68 8.91 30.84 2.38
N LEU A 69 9.25 30.54 3.63
CA LEU A 69 8.26 30.24 4.67
C LEU A 69 7.35 31.43 4.96
N GLN A 70 7.87 32.66 4.90
CA GLN A 70 7.09 33.88 5.03
C GLN A 70 6.13 34.05 3.85
N GLY A 71 6.62 33.89 2.62
CA GLY A 71 5.75 33.93 1.44
C GLY A 71 4.64 32.89 1.52
N LEU A 72 4.96 31.67 1.97
CA LEU A 72 3.98 30.60 2.17
C LEU A 72 2.92 30.99 3.19
N ALA A 73 3.33 31.52 4.34
CA ALA A 73 2.43 32.00 5.38
C ALA A 73 1.47 33.06 4.82
N ASP A 74 2.00 34.07 4.13
CA ASP A 74 1.21 35.15 3.53
C ASP A 74 0.21 34.62 2.48
N GLY A 75 0.67 33.75 1.58
CA GLY A 75 -0.16 33.16 0.53
C GLY A 75 -1.28 32.26 1.07
N ALA A 76 -1.02 31.54 2.16
CA ALA A 76 -2.00 30.68 2.81
C ALA A 76 -2.91 31.44 3.79
N GLY A 77 -2.51 32.63 4.25
CA GLY A 77 -3.20 33.43 5.26
C GLY A 77 -2.97 32.97 6.69
N PHE A 78 -1.73 32.58 7.00
CA PHE A 78 -1.26 32.17 8.34
C PHE A 78 -0.09 33.05 8.78
N GLU A 79 0.34 32.90 10.03
CA GLU A 79 1.57 33.54 10.50
C GLU A 79 2.79 32.66 10.20
N LEU A 80 3.97 33.29 10.07
CA LEU A 80 5.23 32.58 9.82
C LEU A 80 5.45 31.41 10.80
N VAL A 81 5.15 31.62 12.09
CA VAL A 81 5.34 30.62 13.13
C VAL A 81 4.49 29.36 12.93
N ASP A 82 3.29 29.49 12.35
CA ASP A 82 2.42 28.35 12.05
C ASP A 82 3.03 27.48 10.95
N ILE A 83 3.64 28.10 9.94
CA ILE A 83 4.30 27.39 8.84
C ILE A 83 5.63 26.80 9.30
N VAL A 84 6.39 27.51 10.14
CA VAL A 84 7.60 26.96 10.77
C VAL A 84 7.26 25.73 11.59
N ALA A 85 6.15 25.73 12.35
CA ALA A 85 5.68 24.56 13.10
C ALA A 85 5.49 23.31 12.23
N LEU A 86 4.96 23.46 11.00
CA LEU A 86 4.84 22.34 10.06
C LEU A 86 6.20 21.84 9.57
N ASN A 87 7.18 22.73 9.40
CA ASN A 87 8.53 22.40 8.92
C ASN A 87 9.47 21.90 10.04
N VAL A 88 9.08 22.04 11.32
CA VAL A 88 9.77 21.45 12.48
C VAL A 88 8.98 20.31 13.14
N ARG A 89 7.97 19.78 12.44
CA ARG A 89 7.09 18.72 12.97
C ARG A 89 7.83 17.47 13.39
N THR A 90 8.94 17.15 12.73
CA THR A 90 9.78 15.97 13.03
C THR A 90 10.44 16.15 14.38
N GLU A 91 11.02 17.32 14.61
CA GLU A 91 11.69 17.69 15.86
C GLU A 91 10.69 17.63 17.03
N ILE A 92 9.49 18.18 16.86
CA ILE A 92 8.46 18.17 17.91
C ILE A 92 7.94 16.75 18.18
N THR A 93 7.57 16.00 17.12
CA THR A 93 6.93 14.68 17.27
C THR A 93 7.92 13.61 17.74
N PHE A 94 9.16 13.66 17.25
CA PHE A 94 10.13 12.59 17.42
C PHE A 94 11.33 12.96 18.29
N GLY A 95 11.53 14.23 18.62
CA GLY A 95 12.63 14.68 19.48
C GLY A 95 12.21 15.08 20.91
N LEU A 96 11.02 15.67 21.08
CA LEU A 96 10.56 16.31 22.33
C LEU A 96 9.65 15.46 23.24
N TYR A 97 9.60 14.14 23.03
CA TYR A 97 8.68 13.27 23.77
C TYR A 97 9.08 13.05 25.24
N THR A 98 8.11 12.87 26.13
CA THR A 98 8.36 12.59 27.56
C THR A 98 8.70 11.11 27.82
N ARG A 99 9.29 10.80 28.99
CA ARG A 99 9.59 9.40 29.41
C ARG A 99 8.32 8.58 29.71
N VAL A 100 7.23 9.25 30.09
CA VAL A 100 5.92 8.64 30.36
C VAL A 100 4.91 9.28 29.41
N PRO A 101 4.65 8.65 28.25
CA PRO A 101 3.65 9.15 27.32
C PRO A 101 2.27 9.06 27.98
N SER A 102 1.50 10.15 27.96
CA SER A 102 0.10 10.15 28.38
C SER A 102 -0.85 9.53 27.33
N ALA A 103 -0.33 9.16 26.17
CA ALA A 103 -1.08 8.60 25.04
C ALA A 103 -0.22 7.60 24.23
N PRO A 104 -0.84 6.75 23.39
CA PRO A 104 -0.11 5.84 22.51
C PRO A 104 0.87 6.59 21.63
N ILE A 105 2.09 6.08 21.60
CA ILE A 105 3.23 6.73 20.97
C ILE A 105 3.07 6.68 19.44
N GLN A 106 2.91 7.85 18.82
CA GLN A 106 2.88 7.95 17.36
C GLN A 106 4.29 7.75 16.80
N THR A 107 4.38 6.93 15.76
CA THR A 107 5.63 6.64 15.03
C THR A 107 5.38 6.84 13.54
N ASP A 108 6.39 7.15 12.73
CA ASP A 108 6.28 7.07 11.26
C ASP A 108 6.47 5.61 10.81
N GLY A 109 6.18 5.27 9.55
CA GLY A 109 6.62 4.03 8.92
C GLY A 109 7.18 4.35 7.55
N CYS A 110 8.46 4.11 7.30
CA CYS A 110 9.05 4.32 5.98
C CYS A 110 9.95 3.15 5.63
N THR A 111 9.94 2.75 4.37
CA THR A 111 10.94 1.84 3.81
C THR A 111 11.55 2.53 2.61
N SER A 112 12.88 2.70 2.59
CA SER A 112 13.62 3.29 1.47
C SER A 112 14.73 2.36 1.02
N ALA A 113 14.99 2.32 -0.27
CA ALA A 113 16.13 1.59 -0.81
C ALA A 113 16.75 2.31 -2.01
N ALA A 114 18.06 2.18 -2.14
CA ALA A 114 18.82 2.44 -3.34
C ALA A 114 19.52 1.16 -3.82
N TYR A 115 19.61 0.98 -5.13
CA TYR A 115 20.30 -0.16 -5.74
C TYR A 115 21.15 0.31 -6.92
N ARG A 116 22.44 0.01 -6.87
CA ARG A 116 23.38 0.19 -7.97
C ARG A 116 23.29 -0.99 -8.92
N GLN A 117 22.82 -0.73 -10.13
CA GLN A 117 22.75 -1.71 -11.19
C GLN A 117 24.15 -2.04 -11.74
N PRO A 118 24.33 -3.19 -12.42
CA PRO A 118 25.61 -3.56 -13.04
C PRO A 118 26.12 -2.57 -14.10
N ASN A 119 25.23 -1.78 -14.71
CA ASN A 119 25.60 -0.72 -15.65
C ASN A 119 26.11 0.56 -14.96
N GLY A 120 26.13 0.60 -13.62
CA GLY A 120 26.55 1.73 -12.80
C GLY A 120 25.43 2.70 -12.40
N GLU A 121 24.25 2.61 -13.02
CA GLU A 121 23.10 3.47 -12.70
C GLU A 121 22.50 3.10 -11.34
N VAL A 122 21.98 4.11 -10.61
CA VAL A 122 21.35 3.92 -9.31
C VAL A 122 19.83 4.09 -9.40
N LEU A 123 19.11 3.10 -8.87
CA LEU A 123 17.67 3.15 -8.63
C LEU A 123 17.41 3.66 -7.21
N LEU A 124 16.40 4.51 -7.02
CA LEU A 124 16.01 5.02 -5.70
C LEU A 124 14.48 4.96 -5.52
N ALA A 125 14.01 4.40 -4.41
CA ALA A 125 12.58 4.31 -4.14
C ALA A 125 12.26 4.34 -2.64
N GLN A 126 11.02 4.71 -2.32
CA GLN A 126 10.51 4.74 -0.95
C GLN A 126 8.99 4.55 -0.88
N ASN A 127 8.54 3.80 0.13
CA ASN A 127 7.20 3.90 0.71
C ASN A 127 7.21 4.88 1.88
N TRP A 128 6.26 5.82 1.89
CA TRP A 128 6.01 6.69 3.03
C TRP A 128 4.66 6.32 3.67
N ASP A 129 4.72 5.82 4.91
CA ASP A 129 3.57 5.35 5.67
C ASP A 129 3.23 6.32 6.80
N TRP A 130 2.06 6.94 6.69
CA TRP A 130 1.61 7.91 7.68
C TRP A 130 0.13 7.70 7.98
N GLN A 131 -0.46 8.60 8.78
CA GLN A 131 -1.88 8.55 9.09
C GLN A 131 -2.70 8.93 7.84
N PRO A 132 -3.64 8.09 7.37
CA PRO A 132 -4.44 8.33 6.16
C PRO A 132 -5.20 9.66 6.13
N GLU A 133 -5.51 10.21 7.30
CA GLU A 133 -6.13 11.51 7.51
C GLU A 133 -5.29 12.65 6.89
N GLN A 134 -3.98 12.46 6.72
CA GLN A 134 -3.09 13.41 6.07
C GLN A 134 -2.99 13.23 4.54
N ALA A 135 -3.45 12.10 3.99
CA ALA A 135 -3.37 11.82 2.56
C ALA A 135 -4.03 12.90 1.66
N PRO A 136 -5.18 13.49 2.04
CA PRO A 136 -5.78 14.60 1.29
C PRO A 136 -4.91 15.85 1.24
N ASN A 137 -3.94 16.02 2.16
CA ASN A 137 -3.07 17.19 2.28
C ASN A 137 -1.75 17.04 1.49
N LEU A 138 -1.56 15.89 0.83
CA LEU A 138 -0.42 15.65 -0.05
C LEU A 138 -0.62 16.29 -1.42
N PHE A 139 0.45 16.88 -1.95
CA PHE A 139 0.49 17.41 -3.31
C PHE A 139 1.90 17.29 -3.94
N ILE A 140 1.98 17.41 -5.26
CA ILE A 140 3.25 17.46 -5.98
C ILE A 140 3.62 18.94 -6.17
N CYS A 141 4.81 19.32 -5.70
CA CYS A 141 5.35 20.66 -5.87
C CYS A 141 6.51 20.62 -6.87
N HIS A 142 6.41 21.44 -7.91
CA HIS A 142 7.48 21.72 -8.85
C HIS A 142 8.01 23.12 -8.55
N ILE A 143 9.32 23.25 -8.32
CA ILE A 143 9.95 24.53 -7.97
C ILE A 143 11.01 24.86 -9.02
N SER A 144 10.99 26.08 -9.54
CA SER A 144 12.03 26.60 -10.42
C SER A 144 12.53 27.96 -9.95
N GLN A 145 13.84 28.19 -9.99
CA GLN A 145 14.47 29.42 -9.47
C GLN A 145 15.29 30.11 -10.56
N PRO A 146 14.64 30.73 -11.58
CA PRO A 146 15.34 31.35 -12.70
C PRO A 146 16.35 32.40 -12.26
N GLY A 147 17.51 32.43 -12.92
CA GLY A 147 18.59 33.37 -12.59
C GLY A 147 19.46 32.93 -11.41
N THR A 148 19.23 31.74 -10.85
CA THR A 148 20.12 31.08 -9.89
C THR A 148 20.74 29.83 -10.50
N ASP A 149 21.78 29.28 -9.87
CA ASP A 149 22.36 27.98 -10.23
C ASP A 149 21.64 26.80 -9.55
N ILE A 150 20.49 27.04 -8.91
CA ILE A 150 19.82 26.00 -8.12
C ILE A 150 18.99 25.11 -9.04
N PRO A 151 19.12 23.77 -8.95
CA PRO A 151 18.35 22.84 -9.76
C PRO A 151 16.83 23.00 -9.58
N ASP A 152 16.07 22.78 -10.65
CA ASP A 152 14.61 22.69 -10.56
C ASP A 152 14.23 21.43 -9.76
N ILE A 153 13.26 21.56 -8.86
CA ILE A 153 12.86 20.49 -7.92
C ILE A 153 11.48 19.95 -8.29
N SER A 154 11.29 18.65 -8.13
CA SER A 154 9.99 17.98 -8.17
C SER A 154 9.86 17.05 -6.97
N MET A 155 8.94 17.35 -6.06
CA MET A 155 8.74 16.59 -4.83
C MET A 155 7.27 16.31 -4.54
N VAL A 156 7.00 15.20 -3.86
CA VAL A 156 5.72 14.99 -3.17
C VAL A 156 5.87 15.63 -1.80
N THR A 157 5.04 16.63 -1.49
CA THR A 157 5.08 17.34 -0.21
C THR A 157 3.71 17.40 0.47
N GLU A 158 3.69 17.92 1.68
CA GLU A 158 2.47 18.24 2.45
C GLU A 158 2.22 19.74 2.39
N GLY A 159 0.95 20.15 2.43
CA GLY A 159 0.59 21.56 2.51
C GLY A 159 1.35 22.25 3.64
N GLY A 160 2.17 23.25 3.30
CA GLY A 160 2.95 24.03 4.27
C GLY A 160 4.41 23.57 4.46
N VAL A 161 4.84 22.48 3.82
CA VAL A 161 6.20 21.92 3.98
C VAL A 161 7.05 22.18 2.72
N ILE A 162 8.18 22.86 2.87
CA ILE A 162 8.98 23.34 1.72
C ILE A 162 10.07 22.37 1.24
N GLY A 163 10.32 21.29 1.99
CA GLY A 163 11.24 20.21 1.60
C GLY A 163 10.72 18.85 2.05
N LYS A 164 10.63 17.90 1.11
CA LYS A 164 10.23 16.51 1.40
C LYS A 164 10.90 15.55 0.39
N ILE A 165 10.19 14.51 -0.04
CA ILE A 165 10.71 13.41 -0.85
C ILE A 165 10.56 13.74 -2.34
N GLY A 166 11.64 13.67 -3.10
CA GLY A 166 11.63 14.11 -4.49
C GLY A 166 12.95 13.98 -5.23
N ILE A 167 13.01 14.60 -6.41
CA ILE A 167 14.15 14.62 -7.32
C ILE A 167 14.35 16.03 -7.90
N ASN A 168 15.57 16.35 -8.32
CA ASN A 168 15.87 17.61 -9.01
C ASN A 168 16.42 17.45 -10.44
N SER A 169 16.61 18.56 -11.15
CA SER A 169 17.09 18.61 -12.54
C SER A 169 18.56 18.23 -12.72
N SER A 170 19.34 18.12 -11.64
CA SER A 170 20.70 17.57 -11.64
C SER A 170 20.71 16.04 -11.50
N GLY A 171 19.57 15.43 -11.23
CA GLY A 171 19.45 13.99 -11.00
C GLY A 171 19.65 13.57 -9.56
N VAL A 172 19.66 14.51 -8.60
CA VAL A 172 19.71 14.21 -7.17
C VAL A 172 18.29 13.90 -6.68
N GLY A 173 18.10 12.71 -6.12
CA GLY A 173 16.90 12.28 -5.42
C GLY A 173 17.12 12.17 -3.92
N THR A 174 16.07 12.43 -3.14
CA THR A 174 16.10 12.24 -1.69
C THR A 174 14.85 11.54 -1.15
N CYS A 175 15.06 10.68 -0.16
CA CYS A 175 14.04 9.97 0.60
C CYS A 175 14.21 10.27 2.10
N LEU A 176 13.11 10.21 2.86
CA LEU A 176 13.12 10.44 4.31
C LEU A 176 12.52 9.28 5.07
N ASN A 177 13.24 8.77 6.06
CA ASN A 177 12.65 7.87 7.05
C ASN A 177 12.71 8.52 8.42
N ALA A 178 11.59 8.60 9.13
CA ALA A 178 11.65 9.11 10.48
C ALA A 178 12.38 8.12 11.39
N ILE A 179 13.23 8.66 12.25
CA ILE A 179 13.86 7.98 13.37
C ILE A 179 13.37 8.70 14.61
N ARG A 180 13.07 7.95 15.66
CA ARG A 180 12.59 8.51 16.92
C ARG A 180 13.69 8.41 17.97
N ALA A 181 14.58 9.39 17.96
CA ALA A 181 15.62 9.56 18.96
C ALA A 181 15.42 10.85 19.75
N ARG A 182 15.60 10.77 21.07
CA ARG A 182 15.40 11.91 21.98
C ARG A 182 16.45 13.00 21.74
N GLY A 183 16.01 14.24 21.75
CA GLY A 183 16.87 15.40 21.70
C GLY A 183 16.61 16.26 20.47
N VAL A 184 16.80 17.56 20.66
CA VAL A 184 16.67 18.58 19.63
C VAL A 184 17.78 19.61 19.84
N ASP A 185 18.44 20.01 18.76
CA ASP A 185 19.32 21.18 18.72
C ASP A 185 18.73 22.23 17.76
N ASN A 186 17.96 23.18 18.29
CA ASN A 186 17.30 24.21 17.49
C ASN A 186 18.26 25.22 16.83
N THR A 187 19.58 25.11 17.10
CA THR A 187 20.61 25.90 16.41
C THR A 187 21.01 25.32 15.04
N LYS A 188 20.53 24.11 14.72
CA LYS A 188 20.82 23.34 13.50
C LYS A 188 19.64 23.35 12.53
N ILE A 189 19.82 22.79 11.33
CA ILE A 189 18.75 22.78 10.32
C ILE A 189 17.69 21.68 10.65
N PRO A 190 16.38 22.00 10.67
CA PRO A 190 15.32 21.00 10.77
C PRO A 190 15.35 19.98 9.64
N ILE A 191 14.90 18.75 9.91
CA ILE A 191 14.98 17.61 8.99
C ILE A 191 14.31 17.91 7.63
N HIS A 192 13.15 18.55 7.61
CA HIS A 192 12.47 18.91 6.36
C HIS A 192 13.22 19.99 5.56
N LEU A 193 13.90 20.90 6.24
CA LEU A 193 14.74 21.90 5.59
C LEU A 193 16.09 21.31 5.14
N ALA A 194 16.59 20.28 5.81
CA ALA A 194 17.73 19.48 5.34
C ALA A 194 17.39 18.75 4.03
N LEU A 195 16.18 18.20 3.88
CA LEU A 195 15.71 17.63 2.60
C LEU A 195 15.66 18.67 1.50
N ARG A 196 15.23 19.90 1.82
CA ARG A 196 15.28 21.01 0.86
C ARG A 196 16.70 21.31 0.41
N THR A 197 17.65 21.35 1.36
CA THR A 197 19.08 21.53 1.03
C THR A 197 19.62 20.40 0.13
N ALA A 198 19.23 19.15 0.39
CA ALA A 198 19.60 18.02 -0.47
C ALA A 198 19.03 18.18 -1.90
N LEU A 199 17.75 18.56 -2.02
CA LEU A 199 17.09 18.80 -3.31
C LEU A 199 17.65 20.03 -4.06
N GLU A 200 18.31 20.96 -3.39
CA GLU A 200 18.99 22.11 -4.01
C GLU A 200 20.45 21.83 -4.38
N SER A 201 20.94 20.59 -4.21
CA SER A 201 22.34 20.21 -4.49
C SER A 201 22.51 19.56 -5.87
N HIS A 202 23.72 19.59 -6.44
CA HIS A 202 24.01 19.08 -7.79
C HIS A 202 24.49 17.63 -7.80
N SER A 203 24.94 17.08 -6.67
CA SER A 203 25.29 15.67 -6.51
C SER A 203 24.90 15.14 -5.13
N ALA A 204 24.86 13.80 -4.97
CA ALA A 204 24.60 13.18 -3.68
C ALA A 204 25.68 13.54 -2.65
N ARG A 205 26.95 13.55 -3.08
CA ARG A 205 28.08 13.93 -2.22
C ARG A 205 28.01 15.38 -1.76
N GLU A 206 27.69 16.32 -2.66
CA GLU A 206 27.52 17.73 -2.30
C GLU A 206 26.41 17.92 -1.26
N ALA A 207 25.28 17.24 -1.44
CA ALA A 207 24.20 17.25 -0.47
C ALA A 207 24.67 16.74 0.90
N ALA A 208 25.36 15.59 0.93
CA ALA A 208 25.90 15.04 2.17
C ALA A 208 26.87 15.99 2.87
N ASP A 209 27.82 16.58 2.14
CA ASP A 209 28.81 17.51 2.70
C ASP A 209 28.17 18.77 3.28
N LYS A 210 27.15 19.33 2.59
CA LYS A 210 26.36 20.45 3.10
C LYS A 210 25.65 20.08 4.40
N LEU A 211 24.99 18.91 4.43
CA LEU A 211 24.27 18.43 5.61
C LEU A 211 25.19 18.14 6.80
N TYR A 212 26.36 17.56 6.55
CA TYR A 212 27.40 17.37 7.58
C TYR A 212 27.86 18.68 8.19
N LYS A 213 28.09 19.70 7.36
CA LYS A 213 28.52 21.02 7.81
C LYS A 213 27.43 21.74 8.63
N MET A 214 26.17 21.62 8.23
CA MET A 214 25.06 22.29 8.88
C MET A 214 24.64 21.58 10.17
N GLY A 215 24.66 20.24 10.19
CA GLY A 215 24.06 19.39 11.22
C GLY A 215 22.54 19.50 11.24
N THR A 216 21.86 18.53 11.86
CA THR A 216 20.39 18.47 11.90
C THR A 216 19.85 18.74 13.30
N ALA A 217 18.71 19.42 13.38
CA ALA A 217 18.07 19.75 14.65
C ALA A 217 17.44 18.53 15.31
N GLY A 218 16.80 17.66 14.53
CA GLY A 218 16.14 16.44 15.00
C GLY A 218 16.82 15.17 14.53
N SER A 219 16.10 14.06 14.70
CA SER A 219 16.51 12.74 14.22
C SER A 219 15.75 12.29 12.98
N GLY A 220 16.42 11.50 12.14
CA GLY A 220 15.88 10.96 10.90
C GLY A 220 16.94 10.24 10.10
N HIS A 221 16.53 9.53 9.06
CA HIS A 221 17.43 9.05 8.03
C HIS A 221 17.10 9.73 6.70
N ILE A 222 18.10 10.41 6.14
CA ILE A 222 18.02 11.06 4.83
C ILE A 222 18.84 10.21 3.86
N LEU A 223 18.17 9.58 2.90
CA LEU A 223 18.83 8.89 1.80
C LEU A 223 18.94 9.87 0.64
N VAL A 224 20.14 10.22 0.23
CA VAL A 224 20.40 11.05 -0.95
C VAL A 224 21.09 10.20 -2.00
N SER A 225 20.67 10.32 -3.25
CA SER A 225 21.30 9.58 -4.35
C SER A 225 21.31 10.43 -5.62
N ASP A 226 22.32 10.21 -6.44
CA ASP A 226 22.41 10.71 -7.81
C ASP A 226 22.57 9.52 -8.78
N PRO A 227 22.72 9.71 -10.11
CA PRO A 227 22.82 8.58 -11.05
C PRO A 227 23.97 7.60 -10.75
N SER A 228 24.94 7.98 -9.91
CA SER A 228 26.20 7.28 -9.68
C SER A 228 26.49 6.92 -8.23
N GLU A 229 25.82 7.51 -7.23
CA GLU A 229 26.08 7.25 -5.81
C GLU A 229 24.77 7.30 -5.00
N ALA A 230 24.75 6.59 -3.86
CA ALA A 230 23.73 6.75 -2.82
C ALA A 230 24.42 6.81 -1.46
N ILE A 231 23.96 7.75 -0.64
CA ILE A 231 24.50 8.07 0.67
C ILE A 231 23.32 8.14 1.64
N GLY A 232 23.32 7.26 2.63
CA GLY A 232 22.38 7.28 3.75
C GLY A 232 22.96 8.09 4.89
N LEU A 233 22.21 9.05 5.42
CA LEU A 233 22.63 9.87 6.54
C LEU A 233 21.72 9.60 7.72
N GLU A 234 22.25 8.93 8.74
CA GLU A 234 21.59 8.85 10.04
C GLU A 234 21.85 10.12 10.82
N CYS A 235 20.80 10.92 10.96
CA CYS A 235 20.79 12.23 11.56
C CYS A 235 20.28 12.14 13.00
N THR A 236 20.96 12.82 13.92
CA THR A 236 20.52 13.01 15.32
C THR A 236 20.84 14.44 15.76
N SER A 237 20.35 14.85 16.94
CA SER A 237 20.68 16.16 17.50
C SER A 237 22.14 16.28 17.98
N ILE A 238 22.89 15.18 18.05
CA ILE A 238 24.28 15.15 18.55
C ILE A 238 25.27 14.99 17.40
N GLY A 239 24.87 14.33 16.32
CA GLY A 239 25.76 14.07 15.18
C GLY A 239 25.08 13.30 14.05
N MET A 240 25.86 13.07 13.00
CA MET A 240 25.42 12.40 11.78
C MET A 240 26.40 11.28 11.42
N LYS A 241 25.90 10.16 10.89
CA LYS A 241 26.74 9.06 10.38
C LYS A 241 26.31 8.64 8.98
N GLU A 242 27.31 8.26 8.18
CA GLU A 242 27.15 7.88 6.78
C GLU A 242 26.99 6.37 6.65
N ILE A 243 26.02 5.96 5.84
CA ILE A 243 25.82 4.60 5.36
C ILE A 243 26.05 4.62 3.86
N ASN A 244 26.90 3.71 3.40
CA ASN A 244 27.23 3.53 1.99
C ASN A 244 26.65 2.21 1.47
N PHE A 245 26.74 2.00 0.15
CA PHE A 245 26.38 0.72 -0.45
C PHE A 245 27.10 -0.46 0.21
N ASP A 246 26.38 -1.55 0.38
CA ASP A 246 26.96 -2.84 0.74
C ASP A 246 27.68 -3.51 -0.45
N GLY A 247 28.20 -4.72 -0.23
CA GLY A 247 28.89 -5.49 -1.27
C GLY A 247 28.01 -5.89 -2.48
N ASN A 248 26.69 -5.83 -2.35
CA ASN A 248 25.72 -6.11 -3.40
C ASN A 248 25.26 -4.84 -4.12
N GLY A 249 25.81 -3.67 -3.77
CA GLY A 249 25.37 -2.39 -4.32
C GLY A 249 23.99 -1.97 -3.80
N THR A 250 23.57 -2.43 -2.61
CA THR A 250 22.30 -2.05 -1.99
C THR A 250 22.54 -1.10 -0.81
N LEU A 251 21.59 -0.17 -0.61
CA LEU A 251 21.51 0.67 0.58
C LEU A 251 20.04 0.74 0.97
N ILE A 252 19.71 0.24 2.15
CA ILE A 252 18.34 0.07 2.59
C ILE A 252 18.19 0.70 3.98
N HIS A 253 17.06 1.35 4.23
CA HIS A 253 16.75 1.86 5.56
C HIS A 253 15.26 1.78 5.88
N THR A 254 14.94 1.58 7.15
CA THR A 254 13.58 1.68 7.71
C THR A 254 13.54 2.79 8.75
N ASN A 255 13.14 2.58 9.99
CA ASN A 255 12.87 3.64 10.98
C ASN A 255 13.64 3.47 12.30
N HIS A 256 14.82 2.87 12.27
CA HIS A 256 15.69 2.70 13.44
C HIS A 256 17.14 3.00 13.06
N LEU A 257 17.99 3.37 14.01
CA LEU A 257 19.42 3.53 13.75
C LEU A 257 20.07 2.16 13.54
N LEU A 258 20.78 2.02 12.43
CA LEU A 258 21.62 0.87 12.07
C LEU A 258 23.04 1.03 12.60
N LEU A 259 23.54 2.26 12.69
CA LEU A 259 24.85 2.56 13.25
C LEU A 259 24.74 2.91 14.74
N ASP A 260 25.80 2.64 15.50
CA ASP A 260 25.87 3.04 16.91
C ASP A 260 26.03 4.56 17.02
N HIS A 261 25.16 5.26 17.75
CA HIS A 261 25.31 6.69 18.05
C HIS A 261 25.46 6.90 19.56
N PRO A 262 26.70 6.96 20.08
CA PRO A 262 26.92 7.10 21.52
C PRO A 262 26.22 8.33 22.11
N GLY A 263 25.44 8.12 23.17
CA GLY A 263 24.71 9.19 23.87
C GLY A 263 23.33 9.51 23.28
N VAL A 264 22.90 8.81 22.23
CA VAL A 264 21.56 8.96 21.64
C VAL A 264 20.60 7.96 22.27
N ASP A 265 19.46 8.46 22.76
CA ASP A 265 18.38 7.64 23.32
C ASP A 265 17.35 7.31 22.23
N GLU A 266 17.47 6.11 21.65
CA GLU A 266 16.53 5.53 20.69
C GLU A 266 16.07 4.13 21.17
N PRO A 267 14.99 4.03 21.94
CA PRO A 267 14.58 2.77 22.58
C PRO A 267 13.85 1.78 21.64
N GLY A 268 14.01 1.90 20.31
CA GLY A 268 13.49 0.92 19.34
C GLY A 268 11.95 0.87 19.27
N TRP A 269 11.31 2.02 19.05
CA TRP A 269 9.85 2.19 19.18
C TRP A 269 8.98 1.43 18.16
N ILE A 270 9.55 0.94 17.05
CA ILE A 270 8.80 0.32 15.95
C ILE A 270 9.33 -1.11 15.75
N PRO A 271 8.71 -2.13 16.35
CA PRO A 271 9.17 -3.51 16.22
C PRO A 271 9.29 -3.96 14.75
N ASP A 272 8.29 -3.59 13.93
CA ASP A 272 8.22 -3.94 12.50
C ASP A 272 9.31 -3.28 11.62
N SER A 273 10.02 -2.29 12.14
CA SER A 273 11.13 -1.62 11.45
C SER A 273 12.25 -2.59 11.12
N THR A 274 12.55 -3.50 12.06
CA THR A 274 13.58 -4.53 11.90
C THR A 274 13.13 -5.66 10.98
N ASP A 275 11.84 -5.96 10.93
CA ASP A 275 11.29 -6.99 10.06
C ASP A 275 11.23 -6.50 8.60
N ARG A 276 10.80 -5.27 8.37
CA ARG A 276 10.73 -4.68 7.03
C ARG A 276 12.11 -4.53 6.38
N ILE A 277 13.14 -4.15 7.14
CA ILE A 277 14.50 -4.02 6.57
C ILE A 277 15.05 -5.39 6.15
N LYS A 278 14.83 -6.44 6.97
CA LYS A 278 15.19 -7.82 6.61
C LYS A 278 14.40 -8.30 5.41
N ARG A 279 13.10 -7.98 5.34
CA ARG A 279 12.22 -8.40 4.25
C ARG A 279 12.63 -7.80 2.90
N ILE A 280 12.90 -6.50 2.84
CA ILE A 280 13.31 -5.87 1.57
C ILE A 280 14.72 -6.31 1.15
N ALA A 281 15.63 -6.55 2.11
CA ALA A 281 16.93 -7.16 1.83
C ALA A 281 16.77 -8.58 1.24
N GLN A 282 15.92 -9.41 1.83
CA GLN A 282 15.59 -10.74 1.31
C GLN A 282 15.03 -10.67 -0.13
N LEU A 283 14.09 -9.76 -0.40
CA LEU A 283 13.51 -9.59 -1.73
C LEU A 283 14.57 -9.18 -2.77
N LEU A 284 15.51 -8.33 -2.38
CA LEU A 284 16.65 -7.94 -3.20
C LEU A 284 17.56 -9.14 -3.50
N ASP A 285 17.98 -9.89 -2.48
CA ASP A 285 18.86 -11.04 -2.63
C ASP A 285 18.22 -12.15 -3.49
N GLU A 286 16.95 -12.48 -3.26
CA GLU A 286 16.19 -13.45 -4.06
C GLU A 286 16.09 -13.02 -5.54
N ARG A 287 15.92 -11.72 -5.78
CA ARG A 287 15.85 -11.19 -7.14
C ARG A 287 17.21 -11.22 -7.82
N LEU A 288 18.27 -10.80 -7.13
CA LEU A 288 19.64 -10.82 -7.63
C LEU A 288 20.12 -12.23 -7.98
N ALA A 289 19.66 -13.24 -7.23
CA ALA A 289 19.96 -14.64 -7.52
C ALA A 289 19.31 -15.17 -8.81
N THR A 290 18.25 -14.52 -9.31
CA THR A 290 17.43 -15.03 -10.42
C THR A 290 17.45 -14.16 -11.66
N SER A 291 17.64 -12.86 -11.54
CA SER A 291 17.48 -11.90 -12.64
C SER A 291 18.12 -10.55 -12.36
N THR A 292 18.30 -9.73 -13.40
CA THR A 292 18.69 -8.33 -13.23
C THR A 292 17.53 -7.51 -12.68
N ILE A 293 17.85 -6.52 -11.85
CA ILE A 293 16.88 -5.58 -11.29
C ILE A 293 16.82 -4.34 -12.18
N ASP A 294 15.62 -4.04 -12.65
CA ASP A 294 15.24 -2.82 -13.35
C ASP A 294 14.28 -1.97 -12.49
N HIS A 295 13.89 -0.79 -12.97
CA HIS A 295 12.96 0.08 -12.25
C HIS A 295 11.64 -0.59 -11.86
N SER A 296 11.14 -1.52 -12.68
CA SER A 296 9.83 -2.13 -12.44
C SER A 296 9.92 -3.21 -11.36
N SER A 297 10.93 -4.07 -11.46
CA SER A 297 11.19 -5.12 -10.48
C SER A 297 11.63 -4.55 -9.14
N PHE A 298 12.42 -3.47 -9.14
CA PHE A 298 12.76 -2.72 -7.93
C PHE A 298 11.52 -2.13 -7.26
N PHE A 299 10.59 -1.58 -8.04
CA PHE A 299 9.32 -1.07 -7.51
C PHE A 299 8.39 -2.16 -6.99
N ASP A 300 8.43 -3.36 -7.56
CA ASP A 300 7.59 -4.47 -7.12
C ASP A 300 7.90 -4.87 -5.65
N PHE A 301 9.10 -4.61 -5.13
CA PHE A 301 9.44 -4.80 -3.71
C PHE A 301 8.62 -3.93 -2.76
N PHE A 302 8.24 -2.73 -3.20
CA PHE A 302 7.47 -1.78 -2.40
C PHE A 302 5.96 -2.11 -2.37
N LYS A 303 5.55 -3.15 -3.08
CA LYS A 303 4.19 -3.71 -3.05
C LYS A 303 4.08 -4.92 -2.12
N ASP A 304 5.17 -5.34 -1.48
CA ASP A 304 5.19 -6.53 -0.65
C ASP A 304 4.28 -6.36 0.58
N GLU A 305 3.34 -7.31 0.74
CA GLU A 305 2.35 -7.36 1.82
C GLU A 305 2.69 -8.46 2.84
N GLN A 306 3.88 -9.09 2.75
CA GLN A 306 4.29 -10.09 3.72
C GLN A 306 4.56 -9.42 5.08
N GLY A 307 3.90 -9.92 6.12
CA GLY A 307 3.88 -9.25 7.43
C GLY A 307 2.72 -8.27 7.60
N TYR A 308 1.65 -8.40 6.79
CA TYR A 308 0.40 -7.65 6.95
C TYR A 308 -0.07 -7.63 8.42
N PRO A 309 -0.50 -6.48 8.96
CA PRO A 309 -0.68 -5.18 8.31
C PRO A 309 0.56 -4.28 8.28
N THR A 310 1.65 -4.69 8.94
CA THR A 310 2.89 -3.91 9.12
C THR A 310 3.95 -4.20 8.05
N ALA A 311 3.52 -4.70 6.90
CA ALA A 311 4.38 -5.02 5.76
C ALA A 311 5.06 -3.78 5.16
N ILE A 312 5.93 -3.98 4.16
CA ILE A 312 6.55 -2.88 3.40
C ILE A 312 5.47 -2.00 2.76
N ASN A 313 4.46 -2.61 2.12
CA ASN A 313 3.23 -1.95 1.72
C ASN A 313 2.23 -2.04 2.88
N ARG A 314 2.22 -1.00 3.72
CA ARG A 314 1.47 -0.98 4.98
C ARG A 314 -0.02 -0.67 4.74
N ASP A 315 -0.89 -1.37 5.46
CA ASP A 315 -2.35 -1.12 5.43
C ASP A 315 -2.93 -0.84 6.83
N LYS A 316 -4.09 -0.17 6.87
CA LYS A 316 -4.76 0.21 8.11
C LYS A 316 -5.53 -0.98 8.70
N PHE A 317 -5.05 -1.51 9.82
CA PHE A 317 -5.67 -2.66 10.49
C PHE A 317 -6.81 -2.32 11.48
N SER A 318 -6.97 -1.06 11.91
CA SER A 318 -8.01 -0.71 12.90
C SER A 318 -8.64 0.68 12.67
N PRO A 319 -9.92 0.87 13.06
CA PRO A 319 -10.56 2.18 13.06
C PRO A 319 -9.97 3.05 14.19
N GLY A 320 -9.22 4.09 13.81
CA GLY A 320 -8.51 5.00 14.73
C GLY A 320 -7.02 4.69 14.87
N ASN A 321 -6.16 5.72 14.76
CA ASN A 321 -4.70 5.71 14.96
C ASN A 321 -3.90 4.61 14.22
N GLY A 322 -4.36 4.20 13.04
CA GLY A 322 -3.65 3.27 12.15
C GLY A 322 -2.92 3.99 11.02
N LYS A 323 -1.77 3.45 10.60
CA LYS A 323 -0.96 3.97 9.48
C LYS A 323 -1.17 3.13 8.23
N ALA A 324 -0.96 3.73 7.07
CA ALA A 324 -0.90 3.03 5.80
C ALA A 324 0.12 3.71 4.88
N THR A 325 0.63 2.98 3.90
CA THR A 325 1.44 3.58 2.82
C THR A 325 0.59 4.60 2.07
N LEU A 326 0.93 5.88 2.16
CA LEU A 326 0.16 6.96 1.54
C LEU A 326 0.63 7.24 0.11
N PHE A 327 1.91 7.03 -0.16
CA PHE A 327 2.45 6.99 -1.51
C PHE A 327 3.73 6.17 -1.57
N THR A 328 4.00 5.68 -2.77
CA THR A 328 5.31 5.13 -3.16
C THR A 328 5.91 6.03 -4.23
N ILE A 329 7.21 6.31 -4.13
CA ILE A 329 7.96 7.00 -5.17
C ILE A 329 9.06 6.08 -5.70
N ASN A 330 9.24 6.09 -7.03
CA ASN A 330 10.35 5.44 -7.72
C ASN A 330 11.02 6.48 -8.62
N MET A 331 12.33 6.62 -8.51
CA MET A 331 13.10 7.67 -9.16
C MET A 331 14.14 7.07 -10.10
N ASP A 332 14.04 7.47 -11.38
CA ASP A 332 15.07 7.30 -12.40
C ASP A 332 15.95 8.54 -12.40
N LEU A 333 17.04 8.44 -11.65
CA LEU A 333 17.97 9.54 -11.42
C LEU A 333 18.71 9.92 -12.71
N ALA A 334 19.11 8.92 -13.51
CA ALA A 334 19.77 9.12 -14.80
C ALA A 334 18.86 9.86 -15.80
N LYS A 335 17.56 9.48 -15.86
CA LYS A 335 16.57 10.16 -16.73
C LYS A 335 15.91 11.38 -16.07
N ARG A 336 16.26 11.70 -14.82
CA ARG A 336 15.74 12.82 -14.04
C ARG A 336 14.21 12.80 -13.95
N LYS A 337 13.65 11.62 -13.67
CA LYS A 337 12.21 11.39 -13.64
C LYS A 337 11.82 10.59 -12.41
N ALA A 338 10.86 11.11 -11.66
CA ALA A 338 10.01 10.26 -10.84
C ALA A 338 9.11 9.44 -11.79
N ILE A 339 9.28 8.11 -11.81
CA ILE A 339 8.54 7.25 -12.73
C ILE A 339 7.10 7.11 -12.23
N ASN A 340 6.17 7.54 -13.08
CA ASN A 340 4.79 7.11 -12.98
C ASN A 340 4.64 5.71 -13.61
N ILE A 341 4.59 4.67 -12.76
CA ILE A 341 4.68 3.26 -13.15
C ILE A 341 3.44 2.75 -13.89
N ALA A 342 2.32 3.49 -13.91
CA ALA A 342 1.07 3.03 -14.49
C ALA A 342 1.18 2.68 -16.00
N TYR A 343 1.92 3.47 -16.79
CA TYR A 343 2.14 3.18 -18.22
C TYR A 343 2.96 1.90 -18.44
N ASN A 344 4.11 1.78 -17.77
CA ASN A 344 5.00 0.62 -17.93
C ASN A 344 4.34 -0.67 -17.39
N SER A 345 3.57 -0.55 -16.31
CA SER A 345 2.76 -1.64 -15.77
C SER A 345 1.71 -2.10 -16.78
N ALA A 346 0.96 -1.16 -17.38
CA ALA A 346 -0.02 -1.46 -18.42
C ALA A 346 0.62 -2.14 -19.65
N LEU A 347 1.77 -1.65 -20.10
CA LEU A 347 2.50 -2.23 -21.24
C LEU A 347 2.93 -3.68 -20.98
N ARG A 348 3.47 -3.96 -19.78
CA ARG A 348 3.90 -5.31 -19.38
C ARG A 348 2.71 -6.26 -19.24
N GLN A 349 1.65 -5.83 -18.55
CA GLN A 349 0.42 -6.61 -18.38
C GLN A 349 -0.21 -6.96 -19.73
N SER A 350 -0.30 -5.99 -20.65
CA SER A 350 -0.80 -6.20 -22.02
C SER A 350 0.04 -7.22 -22.80
N LYS A 351 1.39 -7.20 -22.68
CA LYS A 351 2.26 -8.21 -23.31
C LYS A 351 2.09 -9.60 -22.70
N SER A 352 2.02 -9.71 -21.38
CA SER A 352 1.82 -11.00 -20.68
C SER A 352 0.48 -11.62 -21.06
N LEU A 353 -0.60 -10.83 -21.01
CA LEU A 353 -1.95 -11.27 -21.38
C LEU A 353 -2.02 -11.76 -22.83
N ARG A 354 -1.36 -11.08 -23.78
CA ARG A 354 -1.25 -11.58 -25.16
C ARG A 354 -0.57 -12.95 -25.23
N ALA A 355 0.54 -13.12 -24.54
CA ALA A 355 1.29 -14.38 -24.56
C ALA A 355 0.48 -15.52 -23.90
N GLU A 356 -0.13 -15.25 -22.75
CA GLU A 356 -0.99 -16.21 -22.04
C GLU A 356 -2.19 -16.63 -22.90
N LEU A 357 -2.92 -15.67 -23.49
CA LEU A 357 -4.07 -15.96 -24.35
C LEU A 357 -3.68 -16.69 -25.64
N SER A 358 -2.56 -16.32 -26.26
CA SER A 358 -2.05 -17.05 -27.43
C SER A 358 -1.70 -18.49 -27.09
N ASN A 359 -1.13 -18.75 -25.91
CA ASN A 359 -0.83 -20.09 -25.46
C ASN A 359 -2.12 -20.89 -25.18
N LEU A 360 -3.14 -20.28 -24.58
CA LEU A 360 -4.42 -20.94 -24.31
C LEU A 360 -5.21 -21.24 -25.59
N ASN A 361 -5.23 -20.34 -26.57
CA ASN A 361 -5.91 -20.57 -27.84
C ASN A 361 -5.26 -21.69 -28.67
N ASN A 362 -3.97 -21.96 -28.46
CA ASN A 362 -3.27 -23.06 -29.11
C ASN A 362 -3.44 -24.41 -28.39
N LYS A 363 -4.03 -24.42 -27.18
CA LYS A 363 -4.31 -25.67 -26.46
C LYS A 363 -5.63 -26.30 -26.95
N PRO A 364 -5.71 -27.64 -27.08
CA PRO A 364 -6.94 -28.32 -27.46
C PRO A 364 -8.10 -28.08 -26.46
N GLN A 365 -7.77 -27.94 -25.17
CA GLN A 365 -8.73 -27.66 -24.11
C GLN A 365 -8.03 -26.91 -22.97
N ALA A 366 -8.51 -25.71 -22.65
CA ALA A 366 -8.02 -24.91 -21.53
C ALA A 366 -8.72 -25.32 -20.23
N SER A 367 -7.97 -25.40 -19.13
CA SER A 367 -8.53 -25.78 -17.82
C SER A 367 -9.30 -24.62 -17.15
N PRO A 368 -10.23 -24.91 -16.22
CA PRO A 368 -10.97 -23.89 -15.49
C PRO A 368 -10.07 -22.91 -14.72
N SER A 369 -9.00 -23.43 -14.11
CA SER A 369 -8.05 -22.62 -13.33
C SER A 369 -7.22 -21.69 -14.22
N GLU A 370 -6.82 -22.12 -15.41
CA GLU A 370 -6.10 -21.29 -16.38
C GLU A 370 -6.97 -20.13 -16.89
N ILE A 371 -8.23 -20.40 -17.23
CA ILE A 371 -9.20 -19.36 -17.62
C ILE A 371 -9.47 -18.39 -16.46
N GLY A 372 -9.55 -18.91 -15.23
CA GLY A 372 -9.69 -18.12 -14.01
C GLY A 372 -8.51 -17.19 -13.77
N ASN A 373 -7.28 -17.70 -13.94
CA ASN A 373 -6.04 -16.91 -13.78
C ASN A 373 -5.98 -15.76 -14.78
N VAL A 374 -6.27 -16.01 -16.06
CA VAL A 374 -6.29 -14.95 -17.08
C VAL A 374 -7.40 -13.93 -16.81
N SER A 375 -8.57 -14.38 -16.33
CA SER A 375 -9.66 -13.48 -15.92
C SER A 375 -9.25 -12.55 -14.77
N ALA A 376 -8.49 -13.05 -13.79
CA ALA A 376 -7.94 -12.25 -12.70
C ALA A 376 -6.88 -11.25 -13.20
N SER A 377 -5.99 -11.67 -14.12
CA SER A 377 -5.02 -10.79 -14.77
C SER A 377 -5.68 -9.66 -15.57
N ILE A 378 -6.81 -9.94 -16.24
CA ILE A 378 -7.63 -8.92 -16.94
C ILE A 378 -8.25 -7.92 -15.96
N ALA A 379 -8.74 -8.38 -14.80
CA ALA A 379 -9.28 -7.49 -13.77
C ALA A 379 -8.19 -6.55 -13.21
N SER A 380 -7.01 -7.09 -12.94
CA SER A 380 -5.83 -6.32 -12.53
C SER A 380 -5.42 -5.30 -13.60
N PHE A 381 -5.37 -5.72 -14.87
CA PHE A 381 -5.08 -4.83 -16.00
C PHE A 381 -6.11 -3.70 -16.13
N THR A 382 -7.39 -3.99 -15.95
CA THR A 382 -8.46 -2.97 -15.95
C THR A 382 -8.19 -1.87 -14.91
N LYS A 383 -7.83 -2.24 -13.68
CA LYS A 383 -7.49 -1.30 -12.60
C LYS A 383 -6.28 -0.43 -12.97
N THR A 384 -5.23 -1.04 -13.52
CA THR A 384 -4.04 -0.30 -13.99
C THR A 384 -4.39 0.71 -15.09
N LEU A 385 -5.30 0.38 -16.00
CA LEU A 385 -5.72 1.30 -17.06
C LEU A 385 -6.55 2.47 -16.53
N ASP A 386 -7.40 2.25 -15.54
CA ASP A 386 -8.17 3.33 -14.92
C ASP A 386 -7.25 4.28 -14.14
N GLU A 387 -6.24 3.74 -13.47
CA GLU A 387 -5.18 4.52 -12.83
C GLU A 387 -4.38 5.32 -13.86
N TYR A 388 -3.91 4.67 -14.94
CA TYR A 388 -3.16 5.33 -16.00
C TYR A 388 -3.99 6.43 -16.70
N GLN A 389 -5.29 6.19 -16.93
CA GLN A 389 -6.19 7.17 -17.49
C GLN A 389 -6.39 8.38 -16.57
N SER A 390 -6.56 8.14 -15.27
CA SER A 390 -6.65 9.22 -14.27
C SER A 390 -5.40 10.09 -14.29
N LEU A 391 -4.23 9.46 -14.44
CA LEU A 391 -2.94 10.14 -14.51
C LEU A 391 -2.73 10.90 -15.84
N ALA A 392 -3.13 10.31 -16.97
CA ALA A 392 -3.10 10.97 -18.27
C ALA A 392 -4.01 12.22 -18.28
N ARG A 393 -5.19 12.18 -17.65
CA ARG A 393 -6.05 13.36 -17.46
C ARG A 393 -5.38 14.48 -16.67
N GLN A 394 -4.44 14.13 -15.79
CA GLN A 394 -3.70 15.06 -14.94
C GLN A 394 -2.35 15.48 -15.56
N GLU A 395 -2.09 15.14 -16.83
CA GLU A 395 -0.91 15.60 -17.57
C GLU A 395 -1.14 17.01 -18.13
N ILE A 396 -0.17 17.89 -17.92
CA ILE A 396 -0.30 19.34 -18.15
C ILE A 396 0.31 19.72 -19.51
N VAL A 397 1.30 18.96 -19.99
CA VAL A 397 1.88 19.20 -21.32
C VAL A 397 0.89 18.67 -22.37
N PRO A 398 0.24 19.52 -23.19
CA PRO A 398 -0.87 19.10 -24.06
C PRO A 398 -0.48 17.94 -24.98
N LYS A 399 0.71 18.01 -25.58
CA LYS A 399 1.26 16.94 -26.42
C LYS A 399 1.42 15.61 -25.67
N LYS A 400 1.88 15.62 -24.42
CA LYS A 400 2.06 14.39 -23.62
C LYS A 400 0.74 13.86 -23.07
N GLN A 401 -0.20 14.76 -22.78
CA GLN A 401 -1.56 14.38 -22.39
C GLN A 401 -2.26 13.66 -23.54
N GLU A 402 -2.18 14.21 -24.75
CA GLU A 402 -2.70 13.58 -25.96
C GLU A 402 -2.03 12.22 -26.23
N GLU A 403 -0.70 12.14 -26.15
CA GLU A 403 0.02 10.86 -26.23
C GLU A 403 -0.42 9.86 -25.15
N GLY A 404 -0.68 10.33 -23.92
CA GLY A 404 -1.17 9.53 -22.82
C GLY A 404 -2.58 8.97 -23.08
N PHE A 405 -3.49 9.80 -23.59
CA PHE A 405 -4.84 9.36 -23.97
C PHE A 405 -4.83 8.36 -25.12
N GLU A 406 -4.00 8.59 -26.13
CA GLU A 406 -3.84 7.64 -27.24
C GLU A 406 -3.30 6.28 -26.76
N ARG A 407 -2.36 6.28 -25.81
CA ARG A 407 -1.86 5.03 -25.20
C ARG A 407 -2.93 4.32 -24.39
N VAL A 408 -3.67 5.04 -23.55
CA VAL A 408 -4.80 4.47 -22.77
C VAL A 408 -5.86 3.88 -23.68
N LYS A 409 -6.19 4.57 -24.78
CA LYS A 409 -7.14 4.10 -25.79
C LYS A 409 -6.70 2.77 -26.40
N ARG A 410 -5.45 2.67 -26.88
CA ARG A 410 -4.89 1.41 -27.40
C ARG A 410 -4.95 0.27 -26.39
N PHE A 411 -4.63 0.54 -25.12
CA PHE A 411 -4.73 -0.48 -24.08
C PHE A 411 -6.17 -0.89 -23.76
N ARG A 412 -7.15 0.01 -23.90
CA ARG A 412 -8.58 -0.34 -23.76
C ARG A 412 -9.09 -1.17 -24.93
N GLU A 413 -8.56 -0.95 -26.13
CA GLU A 413 -8.78 -1.83 -27.29
C GLU A 413 -8.23 -3.23 -27.00
N ASP A 414 -6.96 -3.34 -26.56
CA ASP A 414 -6.37 -4.60 -26.11
C ASP A 414 -7.22 -5.31 -25.04
N LEU A 415 -7.68 -4.57 -24.02
CA LEU A 415 -8.51 -5.10 -22.95
C LEU A 415 -9.83 -5.71 -23.47
N SER A 416 -10.45 -5.06 -24.46
CA SER A 416 -11.67 -5.56 -25.11
C SER A 416 -11.41 -6.86 -25.86
N ASP A 417 -10.30 -6.92 -26.60
CA ASP A 417 -9.89 -8.12 -27.34
C ASP A 417 -9.58 -9.28 -26.38
N PHE A 418 -8.91 -9.01 -25.26
CA PHE A 418 -8.61 -10.03 -24.25
C PHE A 418 -9.89 -10.60 -23.61
N ARG A 419 -10.86 -9.74 -23.26
CA ARG A 419 -12.16 -10.19 -22.73
C ARG A 419 -12.88 -11.08 -23.73
N THR A 420 -12.90 -10.68 -25.00
CA THR A 420 -13.54 -11.46 -26.07
C THR A 420 -12.90 -12.84 -26.24
N GLN A 421 -11.57 -12.92 -26.19
CA GLN A 421 -10.86 -14.21 -26.26
C GLN A 421 -11.17 -15.10 -25.05
N VAL A 422 -11.17 -14.55 -23.83
CA VAL A 422 -11.56 -15.31 -22.63
C VAL A 422 -12.99 -15.84 -22.72
N ASP A 423 -13.94 -15.02 -23.20
CA ASP A 423 -15.32 -15.44 -23.37
C ASP A 423 -15.47 -16.55 -24.43
N SER A 424 -14.68 -16.50 -25.52
CA SER A 424 -14.63 -17.60 -26.48
C SER A 424 -14.06 -18.88 -25.88
N LEU A 425 -13.01 -18.80 -25.06
CA LEU A 425 -12.42 -19.96 -24.38
C LEU A 425 -13.40 -20.60 -23.40
N LYS A 426 -14.15 -19.78 -22.64
CA LYS A 426 -15.24 -20.27 -21.77
C LYS A 426 -16.31 -20.99 -22.57
N LYS A 427 -16.75 -20.40 -23.68
CA LYS A 427 -17.79 -20.99 -24.54
C LYS A 427 -17.36 -22.31 -25.16
N VAL A 428 -16.16 -22.39 -25.72
CA VAL A 428 -15.61 -23.64 -26.30
C VAL A 428 -15.54 -24.74 -25.24
N ARG A 429 -15.13 -24.40 -24.01
CA ARG A 429 -15.11 -25.35 -22.90
C ARG A 429 -16.50 -25.81 -22.51
N ASP A 430 -17.45 -24.89 -22.34
CA ASP A 430 -18.81 -25.22 -21.93
C ASP A 430 -19.49 -26.10 -23.01
N ASP A 431 -19.27 -25.81 -24.29
CA ASP A 431 -19.73 -26.64 -25.41
C ASP A 431 -19.10 -28.04 -25.39
N ALA A 432 -17.79 -28.15 -25.13
CA ALA A 432 -17.10 -29.44 -25.00
C ALA A 432 -17.64 -30.26 -23.82
N GLN A 433 -17.92 -29.61 -22.70
CA GLN A 433 -18.49 -30.25 -21.51
C GLN A 433 -19.96 -30.67 -21.74
N HIS A 434 -20.75 -29.84 -22.42
CA HIS A 434 -22.09 -30.21 -22.86
C HIS A 434 -22.07 -31.40 -23.83
N GLN A 435 -21.13 -31.44 -24.77
CA GLN A 435 -20.95 -32.58 -25.67
C GLN A 435 -20.52 -33.85 -24.94
N ALA A 436 -19.59 -33.75 -23.98
CA ALA A 436 -19.17 -34.88 -23.15
C ALA A 436 -20.36 -35.44 -22.34
N ASN A 437 -21.09 -34.57 -21.64
CA ASN A 437 -22.28 -34.95 -20.86
C ASN A 437 -23.37 -35.56 -21.76
N ARG A 438 -23.58 -35.01 -22.96
CA ARG A 438 -24.54 -35.55 -23.93
C ARG A 438 -24.10 -36.92 -24.47
N THR A 439 -22.81 -37.10 -24.73
CA THR A 439 -22.26 -38.37 -25.22
C THR A 439 -22.32 -39.44 -24.12
N GLU A 440 -22.12 -39.08 -22.86
CA GLU A 440 -22.30 -39.99 -21.73
C GLU A 440 -23.77 -40.41 -21.56
N LEU A 441 -24.71 -39.47 -21.72
CA LEU A 441 -26.15 -39.73 -21.68
C LEU A 441 -26.64 -40.62 -22.84
N LEU A 442 -26.06 -40.47 -24.04
CA LEU A 442 -26.45 -41.22 -25.25
C LEU A 442 -25.65 -42.52 -25.43
N GLY A 443 -24.44 -42.62 -24.88
CA GLY A 443 -23.54 -43.77 -24.98
C GLY A 443 -23.95 -44.96 -24.12
N ARG A 444 -24.85 -44.77 -23.14
CA ARG A 444 -25.46 -45.87 -22.39
C ARG A 444 -26.67 -46.45 -23.12
N ARG A 445 -26.44 -47.19 -24.21
CA ARG A 445 -27.36 -48.25 -24.72
C ARG A 445 -26.79 -48.99 -25.95
N PRO A 446 -26.35 -50.24 -25.80
CA PRO A 446 -26.59 -51.26 -26.81
C PRO A 446 -28.04 -51.75 -26.66
N TYR A 447 -28.70 -51.93 -27.81
CA TYR A 447 -30.00 -52.58 -27.95
C TYR A 447 -29.97 -54.01 -27.37
N ASN A 448 -30.58 -54.21 -26.20
CA ASN A 448 -31.37 -55.39 -25.82
C ASN A 448 -31.69 -55.36 -24.31
N ALA A 449 -32.83 -54.79 -23.94
CA ALA A 449 -33.70 -55.23 -22.85
C ALA A 449 -34.81 -54.17 -22.66
N THR A 450 -36.06 -54.63 -22.70
CA THR A 450 -37.25 -53.91 -22.28
C THR A 450 -37.16 -53.40 -20.82
N PRO A 451 -37.91 -52.37 -20.44
CA PRO A 451 -37.68 -51.62 -19.20
C PRO A 451 -38.17 -52.37 -17.97
N GLU A 452 -37.29 -53.08 -17.26
CA GLU A 452 -37.60 -53.57 -15.92
C GLU A 452 -37.20 -52.55 -14.86
N ASN A 453 -38.24 -51.94 -14.29
CA ASN A 453 -38.42 -51.60 -12.88
C ASN A 453 -37.19 -51.07 -12.09
N PRO A 454 -37.16 -49.79 -11.65
CA PRO A 454 -36.04 -49.20 -10.89
C PRO A 454 -35.79 -49.82 -9.50
N TYR A 455 -36.60 -50.80 -9.09
CA TYR A 455 -36.58 -51.42 -7.77
C TYR A 455 -36.06 -52.87 -7.77
N ALA A 456 -35.53 -53.40 -8.88
CA ALA A 456 -35.18 -54.82 -9.01
C ALA A 456 -33.98 -55.30 -8.14
N ASN A 457 -33.16 -54.40 -7.59
CA ASN A 457 -32.02 -54.76 -6.72
C ASN A 457 -32.15 -54.22 -5.28
N ALA A 458 -33.37 -54.08 -4.76
CA ALA A 458 -33.58 -53.96 -3.33
C ALA A 458 -33.63 -55.37 -2.71
N THR A 459 -32.47 -56.02 -2.58
CA THR A 459 -32.39 -57.25 -1.78
C THR A 459 -32.56 -56.87 -0.31
N THR A 460 -33.72 -57.21 0.21
CA THR A 460 -34.13 -57.10 1.61
C THR A 460 -33.08 -57.64 2.55
N THR A 461 -32.54 -56.77 3.41
CA THR A 461 -31.81 -57.15 4.62
C THR A 461 -32.77 -57.84 5.59
N ASN A 462 -32.81 -59.17 5.55
CA ASN A 462 -33.43 -59.96 6.61
C ASN A 462 -32.48 -60.01 7.81
N THR A 463 -32.82 -59.25 8.83
CA THR A 463 -32.28 -59.33 10.18
C THR A 463 -32.62 -60.68 10.81
N HIS A 464 -31.62 -61.52 11.06
CA HIS A 464 -31.73 -62.58 12.06
C HIS A 464 -30.47 -62.67 12.94
N SER A 465 -30.74 -62.92 14.22
CA SER A 465 -29.89 -62.77 15.38
C SER A 465 -28.76 -63.80 15.49
N ALA A 466 -27.79 -63.45 16.32
CA ALA A 466 -26.72 -64.29 16.83
C ALA A 466 -27.22 -65.61 17.45
N PHE A 467 -26.70 -66.75 16.97
CA PHE A 467 -26.32 -67.94 17.76
C PHE A 467 -25.47 -68.89 16.88
N GLN A 468 -24.39 -69.43 17.47
CA GLN A 468 -23.30 -70.31 16.97
C GLN A 468 -23.72 -71.67 16.32
N PRO A 469 -22.82 -72.64 15.94
CA PRO A 469 -21.34 -72.65 15.72
C PRO A 469 -20.81 -73.39 14.43
N ARG A 470 -19.59 -73.01 14.01
CA ARG A 470 -18.39 -73.82 13.62
C ARG A 470 -18.53 -75.11 12.75
N HIS A 471 -17.96 -75.13 11.53
CA HIS A 471 -17.19 -76.27 10.94
C HIS A 471 -16.28 -75.83 9.74
N PRO A 472 -15.20 -76.57 9.41
CA PRO A 472 -14.02 -76.10 8.65
C PRO A 472 -14.04 -76.51 7.14
N PRO A 473 -13.00 -76.15 6.32
CA PRO A 473 -13.15 -75.81 4.91
C PRO A 473 -12.95 -76.98 3.94
N GLN A 474 -13.55 -76.92 2.74
CA GLN A 474 -12.97 -77.49 1.52
C GLN A 474 -13.72 -77.16 0.23
N ALA A 475 -12.93 -77.15 -0.84
CA ALA A 475 -13.26 -77.28 -2.26
C ALA A 475 -13.64 -76.01 -3.04
N SER A 476 -12.58 -75.38 -3.52
CA SER A 476 -12.48 -74.63 -4.77
C SER A 476 -13.28 -75.26 -5.91
N ALA A 477 -14.28 -74.52 -6.42
CA ALA A 477 -14.76 -74.67 -7.77
C ALA A 477 -14.27 -73.47 -8.59
N LEU A 478 -13.43 -73.76 -9.58
CA LEU A 478 -12.96 -72.79 -10.57
C LEU A 478 -14.16 -72.11 -11.24
N THR A 479 -14.33 -70.81 -11.02
CA THR A 479 -15.00 -69.93 -11.99
C THR A 479 -13.95 -69.09 -12.68
N THR A 480 -13.77 -69.32 -13.97
CA THR A 480 -12.86 -68.62 -14.87
C THR A 480 -13.38 -67.22 -15.23
N GLY A 481 -13.43 -66.33 -14.25
CA GLY A 481 -13.57 -64.88 -14.47
C GLY A 481 -12.28 -64.21 -14.01
N SER A 482 -11.62 -63.45 -14.87
CA SER A 482 -10.31 -62.89 -14.55
C SER A 482 -10.39 -61.96 -13.33
N PRO A 483 -9.38 -61.95 -12.43
CA PRO A 483 -9.25 -60.92 -11.39
C PRO A 483 -9.15 -59.50 -11.96
N ASP A 484 -8.83 -59.38 -13.25
CA ASP A 484 -8.65 -58.13 -13.96
C ASP A 484 -10.00 -57.44 -14.24
N GLU A 485 -11.08 -58.16 -14.57
CA GLU A 485 -12.39 -57.51 -14.80
C GLU A 485 -12.97 -56.85 -13.54
N MET A 486 -12.82 -57.49 -12.36
CA MET A 486 -13.28 -56.89 -11.10
C MET A 486 -12.38 -55.76 -10.60
N ARG A 487 -11.06 -55.82 -10.86
CA ARG A 487 -10.12 -54.73 -10.54
C ARG A 487 -10.29 -53.55 -11.49
N GLU A 488 -10.44 -53.78 -12.78
CA GLU A 488 -10.75 -52.74 -13.76
C GLU A 488 -12.10 -52.09 -13.44
N ALA A 489 -13.14 -52.87 -13.15
CA ALA A 489 -14.45 -52.32 -12.76
C ALA A 489 -14.43 -51.55 -11.42
N HIS A 490 -13.46 -51.82 -10.53
CA HIS A 490 -13.23 -51.04 -9.31
C HIS A 490 -12.43 -49.76 -9.61
N ALA A 491 -11.36 -49.86 -10.41
CA ALA A 491 -10.54 -48.74 -10.84
C ALA A 491 -11.34 -47.73 -11.69
N PHE A 492 -12.19 -48.19 -12.60
CA PHE A 492 -13.11 -47.33 -13.36
C PHE A 492 -14.18 -46.69 -12.46
N ARG A 493 -14.61 -47.36 -11.39
CA ARG A 493 -15.53 -46.76 -10.40
C ARG A 493 -14.85 -45.71 -9.55
N GLU A 494 -13.63 -45.95 -9.07
CA GLU A 494 -12.83 -44.96 -8.36
C GLU A 494 -12.46 -43.78 -9.27
N GLN A 495 -12.06 -44.04 -10.52
CA GLN A 495 -11.72 -42.99 -11.48
C GLN A 495 -12.95 -42.14 -11.85
N ASN A 496 -14.11 -42.76 -12.05
CA ASN A 496 -15.37 -42.02 -12.23
C ASN A 496 -15.80 -41.29 -10.95
N PHE A 497 -15.56 -41.86 -9.78
CA PHE A 497 -15.81 -41.20 -8.49
C PHE A 497 -14.89 -39.98 -8.31
N PHE A 498 -13.61 -40.07 -8.62
CA PHE A 498 -12.66 -38.96 -8.58
C PHE A 498 -12.95 -37.91 -9.66
N ALA A 499 -13.32 -38.30 -10.87
CA ALA A 499 -13.71 -37.38 -11.93
C ALA A 499 -14.97 -36.59 -11.54
N ASN A 500 -16.01 -37.27 -11.05
CA ASN A 500 -17.23 -36.63 -10.57
C ASN A 500 -16.99 -35.75 -9.33
N THR A 501 -16.08 -36.15 -8.43
CA THR A 501 -15.74 -35.37 -7.23
C THR A 501 -14.91 -34.13 -7.59
N ASN A 502 -13.97 -34.22 -8.53
CA ASN A 502 -13.22 -33.06 -9.03
C ASN A 502 -14.14 -32.08 -9.74
N GLN A 503 -15.07 -32.58 -10.57
CA GLN A 503 -16.05 -31.72 -11.25
C GLN A 503 -17.02 -31.05 -10.27
N ALA A 504 -17.40 -31.75 -9.19
CA ALA A 504 -18.18 -31.17 -8.10
C ALA A 504 -17.37 -30.14 -7.29
N LEU A 505 -16.09 -30.40 -6.99
CA LEU A 505 -15.20 -29.46 -6.32
C LEU A 505 -14.97 -28.19 -7.16
N ASP A 506 -14.77 -28.33 -8.46
CA ASP A 506 -14.64 -27.21 -9.38
C ASP A 506 -15.95 -26.40 -9.47
N ASP A 507 -17.11 -27.06 -9.46
CA ASP A 507 -18.42 -26.37 -9.39
C ASP A 507 -18.62 -25.67 -8.03
N TYR A 508 -18.15 -26.25 -6.93
CA TYR A 508 -18.14 -25.61 -5.61
C TYR A 508 -17.16 -24.43 -5.53
N ILE A 509 -16.00 -24.51 -6.17
CA ILE A 509 -15.02 -23.41 -6.25
C ILE A 509 -15.57 -22.30 -7.13
N ALA A 510 -16.16 -22.62 -8.28
CA ALA A 510 -16.80 -21.65 -9.16
C ALA A 510 -18.00 -20.96 -8.48
N ARG A 511 -18.83 -21.72 -7.75
CA ARG A 511 -19.89 -21.15 -6.90
C ARG A 511 -19.33 -20.34 -5.75
N GLY A 512 -18.23 -20.76 -5.13
CA GLY A 512 -17.53 -19.99 -4.09
C GLY A 512 -16.99 -18.66 -4.62
N GLN A 513 -16.40 -18.66 -5.82
CA GLN A 513 -15.92 -17.46 -6.50
C GLN A 513 -17.07 -16.57 -6.97
N ALA A 514 -18.18 -17.14 -7.44
CA ALA A 514 -19.38 -16.40 -7.80
C ALA A 514 -20.03 -15.76 -6.56
N VAL A 515 -20.12 -16.49 -5.45
CA VAL A 515 -20.61 -15.95 -4.17
C VAL A 515 -19.68 -14.87 -3.62
N LEU A 516 -18.37 -15.03 -3.73
CA LEU A 516 -17.40 -13.99 -3.33
C LEU A 516 -17.45 -12.77 -4.25
N GLY A 517 -17.68 -12.98 -5.55
CA GLY A 517 -17.95 -11.92 -6.53
C GLY A 517 -19.23 -11.17 -6.21
N ASP A 518 -20.31 -11.89 -5.93
CA ASP A 518 -21.61 -11.34 -5.53
C ASP A 518 -21.53 -10.62 -4.18
N LEU A 519 -20.73 -11.10 -3.22
CA LEU A 519 -20.45 -10.40 -1.96
C LEU A 519 -19.64 -9.11 -2.18
N GLY A 520 -18.70 -9.13 -3.13
CA GLY A 520 -17.98 -7.94 -3.59
C GLY A 520 -18.92 -6.92 -4.25
N GLN A 521 -19.83 -7.40 -5.09
CA GLN A 521 -20.83 -6.59 -5.78
C GLN A 521 -21.91 -6.07 -4.83
N GLN A 522 -22.32 -6.86 -3.83
CA GLN A 522 -23.20 -6.43 -2.74
C GLN A 522 -22.52 -5.39 -1.85
N ARG A 523 -21.22 -5.52 -1.57
CA ARG A 523 -20.44 -4.49 -0.84
C ARG A 523 -20.37 -3.18 -1.63
N GLU A 524 -20.16 -3.23 -2.94
CA GLU A 524 -20.22 -2.03 -3.79
C GLU A 524 -21.63 -1.46 -3.90
N MET A 525 -22.66 -2.30 -4.03
CA MET A 525 -24.06 -1.89 -4.05
C MET A 525 -24.43 -1.21 -2.73
N LEU A 526 -24.02 -1.75 -1.58
CA LEU A 526 -24.21 -1.15 -0.26
C LEU A 526 -23.46 0.17 -0.11
N LYS A 527 -22.21 0.27 -0.60
CA LYS A 527 -21.48 1.56 -0.64
C LYS A 527 -22.17 2.59 -1.54
N SER A 528 -22.70 2.16 -2.69
CA SER A 528 -23.44 3.05 -3.59
C SER A 528 -24.79 3.46 -3.00
N THR A 529 -25.44 2.57 -2.25
CA THR A 529 -26.71 2.81 -1.55
C THR A 529 -26.48 3.73 -0.35
N GLN A 530 -25.39 3.55 0.39
CA GLN A 530 -24.94 4.47 1.43
C GLN A 530 -24.66 5.86 0.83
N LYS A 531 -23.94 5.94 -0.29
CA LYS A 531 -23.67 7.20 -1.00
C LYS A 531 -24.94 7.86 -1.53
N ARG A 532 -25.92 7.08 -1.99
CA ARG A 532 -27.26 7.57 -2.39
C ARG A 532 -28.09 8.02 -1.18
N LEU A 533 -28.04 7.32 -0.05
CA LEU A 533 -28.68 7.74 1.20
C LEU A 533 -28.08 9.04 1.74
N TYR A 534 -26.76 9.21 1.68
CA TYR A 534 -26.09 10.47 2.00
C TYR A 534 -26.51 11.61 1.06
N ASN A 535 -26.64 11.34 -0.25
CA ASN A 535 -27.10 12.34 -1.22
C ASN A 535 -28.60 12.68 -1.05
N VAL A 536 -29.44 11.70 -0.71
CA VAL A 536 -30.87 11.91 -0.42
C VAL A 536 -31.05 12.67 0.91
N ALA A 537 -30.23 12.39 1.93
CA ALA A 537 -30.21 13.16 3.18
C ALA A 537 -29.79 14.62 2.96
N ASN A 538 -28.81 14.88 2.07
CA ASN A 538 -28.44 16.23 1.65
C ASN A 538 -29.54 16.92 0.81
N THR A 539 -30.30 16.16 0.02
CA THR A 539 -31.39 16.70 -0.82
C THR A 539 -32.67 16.97 0.00
N LEU A 540 -32.85 16.28 1.13
CA LEU A 540 -33.96 16.47 2.07
C LEU A 540 -33.68 17.53 3.15
N GLY A 541 -32.55 18.25 3.08
CA GLY A 541 -32.28 19.42 3.93
C GLY A 541 -31.92 19.10 5.39
N VAL A 542 -31.46 17.88 5.70
CA VAL A 542 -30.97 17.56 7.04
C VAL A 542 -29.56 18.15 7.20
N SER A 543 -29.45 19.29 7.91
CA SER A 543 -28.16 19.94 8.21
C SER A 543 -27.22 18.97 8.93
N GLY A 544 -25.91 19.05 8.65
CA GLY A 544 -24.85 18.26 9.29
C GLY A 544 -24.85 18.33 10.82
N ASP A 545 -25.49 19.34 11.40
CA ASP A 545 -25.69 19.46 12.85
C ASP A 545 -26.62 18.39 13.43
N THR A 546 -27.61 17.94 12.65
CA THR A 546 -28.56 16.89 13.07
C THR A 546 -27.89 15.52 13.12
N ILE A 547 -27.01 15.22 12.16
CA ILE A 547 -26.22 13.97 12.12
C ILE A 547 -25.22 13.96 13.27
N ARG A 548 -24.52 15.08 13.52
CA ARG A 548 -23.64 15.22 14.69
C ARG A 548 -24.39 15.10 16.02
N MET A 549 -25.63 15.60 16.11
CA MET A 549 -26.46 15.46 17.30
C MET A 549 -26.85 14.00 17.56
N VAL A 550 -27.14 13.22 16.51
CA VAL A 550 -27.43 11.78 16.63
C VAL A 550 -26.19 10.99 17.04
N GLU A 551 -25.01 11.27 16.44
CA GLU A 551 -23.76 10.63 16.85
C GLU A 551 -23.35 10.98 18.29
N ARG A 552 -23.63 12.22 18.73
CA ARG A 552 -23.39 12.65 20.12
C ARG A 552 -24.30 11.89 21.10
N ARG A 553 -25.59 11.76 20.80
CA ARG A 553 -26.53 10.97 21.62
C ARG A 553 -26.13 9.49 21.70
N ALA A 554 -25.70 8.90 20.58
CA ALA A 554 -25.25 7.50 20.57
C ALA A 554 -23.97 7.27 21.41
N LYS A 555 -23.09 8.27 21.51
CA LYS A 555 -21.94 8.22 22.43
C LYS A 555 -22.39 8.38 23.89
N GLU A 556 -23.27 9.34 24.18
CA GLU A 556 -23.81 9.57 25.52
C GLU A 556 -24.53 8.30 26.06
N ASP A 557 -25.33 7.63 25.24
CA ASP A 557 -26.03 6.39 25.62
C ASP A 557 -25.05 5.23 25.93
N LYS A 558 -23.91 5.14 25.23
CA LYS A 558 -22.86 4.17 25.56
C LYS A 558 -22.23 4.46 26.92
N TRP A 559 -21.96 5.72 27.24
CA TRP A 559 -21.42 6.09 28.55
C TRP A 559 -22.42 5.79 29.68
N ILE A 560 -23.70 6.05 29.47
CA ILE A 560 -24.78 5.70 30.42
C ILE A 560 -24.85 4.19 30.62
N PHE A 561 -24.75 3.40 29.54
CA PHE A 561 -24.74 1.94 29.63
C PHE A 561 -23.56 1.42 30.46
N PHE A 562 -22.33 1.86 30.17
CA PHE A 562 -21.15 1.42 30.93
C PHE A 562 -21.18 1.87 32.39
N ALA A 563 -21.67 3.08 32.68
CA ALA A 563 -21.88 3.54 34.05
C ALA A 563 -22.90 2.66 34.79
N GLY A 564 -24.00 2.28 34.12
CA GLY A 564 -24.99 1.34 34.66
C GLY A 564 -24.43 -0.05 34.95
N VAL A 565 -23.56 -0.57 34.06
CA VAL A 565 -22.85 -1.84 34.28
C VAL A 565 -21.95 -1.77 35.52
N VAL A 566 -21.18 -0.69 35.68
CA VAL A 566 -20.31 -0.51 36.85
C VAL A 566 -21.12 -0.44 38.14
N ILE A 567 -22.21 0.34 38.16
CA ILE A 567 -23.12 0.46 39.31
C ILE A 567 -23.75 -0.90 39.64
N PHE A 568 -24.15 -1.68 38.63
CA PHE A 568 -24.72 -3.02 38.84
C PHE A 568 -23.72 -3.97 39.51
N PHE A 569 -22.46 -3.99 39.07
CA PHE A 569 -21.44 -4.83 39.70
C PHE A 569 -21.08 -4.35 41.11
N LEU A 570 -21.05 -3.05 41.36
CA LEU A 570 -20.88 -2.47 42.70
C LEU A 570 -22.02 -2.84 43.63
N PHE A 571 -23.26 -2.82 43.14
CA PHE A 571 -24.44 -3.26 43.89
C PHE A 571 -24.36 -4.76 44.22
N CYS A 572 -24.06 -5.61 43.23
CA CYS A 572 -23.86 -7.04 43.44
C CYS A 572 -22.75 -7.32 44.47
N TRP A 573 -21.65 -6.56 44.41
CA TRP A 573 -20.57 -6.66 45.38
C TRP A 573 -21.03 -6.25 46.80
N LEU A 574 -21.74 -5.13 46.93
CA LEU A 574 -22.29 -4.66 48.22
C LEU A 574 -23.29 -5.67 48.82
N VAL A 575 -24.16 -6.25 48.00
CA VAL A 575 -25.09 -7.31 48.43
C VAL A 575 -24.30 -8.53 48.94
N LEU A 576 -23.28 -8.99 48.21
CA LEU A 576 -22.46 -10.11 48.63
C LEU A 576 -21.61 -9.83 49.89
N HIS A 577 -21.25 -8.56 50.12
CA HIS A 577 -20.42 -8.16 51.26
C HIS A 577 -21.22 -7.93 52.55
N PHE A 578 -22.45 -7.44 52.45
CA PHE A 578 -23.28 -7.07 53.62
C PHE A 578 -24.43 -8.04 53.93
N LEU A 579 -24.81 -8.94 53.02
CA LEU A 579 -25.81 -10.01 53.27
C LEU A 579 -25.16 -11.39 53.50
N ARG A 580 -23.89 -11.41 53.93
CA ARG A 580 -23.20 -12.61 54.43
C ARG A 580 -22.99 -12.55 55.93
#